data_AF-A0AAQ4FC31-F1
#
_entry.id   AF-A0AAQ4FC31-F1
#
_cell.length_a   1.000
_cell.length_b   1.000
_cell.length_c   1.000
_cell.angle_alpha   90.00
_cell.angle_beta   90.00
_cell.angle_gamma   90.00
#
_symmetry.space_group_name_H-M   'P 1'
#
loop_
_entity.id
_entity.type
_entity.pdbx_description
1 polymer ?
#
loop_
_entity_poly.entity_id
_entity_poly.type
_entity_poly.pdbx_seq_one_letter_code
_entity_poly.pdbx_strand_id
1 'polypeptide(L)'
;MSGRQPVITAAVMAVLFSALGSCCADAYFVYLATRFVSSGGASTIFVITSILIYEVTPFKYQASYLVLMNIPFVCTNMFILAMVRLDLPWFWLQTVVLSPTLLLLSAFSVISESALWLITMSRFRETEEVMKRAAKVNGVKLEAAQQSVRRLRSQLKGREGSHTAVSTAIVVSAGQLRE
;
A
#
# COMPACT_ATOMS: atom_id res chain seq x y z
N MET A 1 -12.30 4.58 -13.04
CA MET A 1 -11.37 3.47 -12.74
C MET A 1 -11.31 3.32 -11.24
N SER A 2 -11.66 2.14 -10.74
CA SER A 2 -11.82 1.81 -9.31
C SER A 2 -10.52 2.04 -8.52
N GLY A 3 -10.65 2.33 -7.21
CA GLY A 3 -9.55 2.71 -6.32
C GLY A 3 -8.42 1.68 -6.19
N ARG A 4 -7.38 2.00 -5.41
CA ARG A 4 -6.22 1.11 -5.20
C ARG A 4 -6.57 -0.18 -4.47
N GLN A 5 -7.64 -0.20 -3.67
CA GLN A 5 -8.05 -1.34 -2.86
C GLN A 5 -8.34 -2.61 -3.70
N PRO A 6 -9.15 -2.57 -4.78
CA PRO A 6 -9.34 -3.75 -5.64
C PRO A 6 -8.06 -4.23 -6.33
N VAL A 7 -7.11 -3.35 -6.63
CA VAL A 7 -5.81 -3.75 -7.21
C VAL A 7 -4.99 -4.55 -6.21
N ILE A 8 -4.96 -4.10 -4.95
CA ILE A 8 -4.27 -4.80 -3.86
C ILE A 8 -4.93 -6.15 -3.60
N THR A 9 -6.27 -6.19 -3.49
CA THR A 9 -7.01 -7.43 -3.30
C THR A 9 -6.82 -8.40 -4.47
N ALA A 10 -6.85 -7.91 -5.71
CA ALA A 10 -6.59 -8.74 -6.89
C ALA A 10 -5.15 -9.28 -6.92
N ALA A 11 -4.16 -8.46 -6.57
CA ALA A 11 -2.76 -8.88 -6.48
C ALA A 11 -2.57 -9.97 -5.43
N VAL A 12 -3.24 -9.86 -4.27
CA VAL A 12 -3.18 -10.87 -3.20
C VAL A 12 -3.84 -12.16 -3.63
N MET A 13 -5.01 -12.09 -4.25
CA MET A 13 -5.69 -13.25 -4.81
C MET A 13 -4.79 -13.93 -5.85
N ALA A 14 -4.15 -13.17 -6.74
CA ALA A 14 -3.21 -13.70 -7.72
C ALA A 14 -2.00 -14.39 -7.06
N VAL A 15 -1.42 -13.81 -6.00
CA VAL A 15 -0.32 -14.43 -5.25
C VAL A 15 -0.76 -15.71 -4.53
N LEU A 16 -1.95 -15.72 -3.93
CA LEU A 16 -2.51 -16.90 -3.25
C LEU A 16 -2.80 -18.04 -4.23
N PHE A 17 -3.48 -17.76 -5.34
CA PHE A 17 -3.73 -18.74 -6.40
C PHE A 17 -2.43 -19.27 -6.98
N SER A 18 -1.46 -18.40 -7.18
CA SER A 18 -0.15 -18.78 -7.68
C SER A 18 0.64 -19.64 -6.69
N ALA A 19 0.56 -19.36 -5.39
CA ALA A 19 1.25 -20.16 -4.38
C ALA A 19 0.64 -21.56 -4.27
N LEU A 20 -0.71 -21.65 -4.27
CA LEU A 20 -1.43 -22.92 -4.32
C LEU A 20 -1.12 -23.69 -5.61
N GLY A 21 -1.10 -23.01 -6.76
CA GLY A 21 -0.73 -23.61 -8.04
C GLY A 21 0.71 -24.12 -8.06
N SER A 22 1.63 -23.44 -7.38
CA SER A 22 3.02 -23.91 -7.25
C SER A 22 3.14 -25.13 -6.34
N CYS A 23 2.18 -25.35 -5.43
CA CYS A 23 2.17 -26.52 -4.56
C CYS A 23 1.73 -27.80 -5.28
N CYS A 24 0.84 -27.68 -6.26
CA CYS A 24 0.26 -28.80 -7.01
C CYS A 24 0.87 -29.00 -8.41
N ALA A 25 1.89 -28.21 -8.78
CA ALA A 25 2.47 -28.27 -10.11
C ALA A 25 3.49 -29.41 -10.25
N ASP A 26 3.07 -30.50 -10.91
CA ASP A 26 3.98 -31.57 -11.36
C ASP A 26 4.74 -31.19 -12.65
N ALA A 27 4.28 -30.17 -13.37
CA ALA A 27 4.87 -29.72 -14.63
C ALA A 27 5.76 -28.47 -14.44
N TYR A 28 7.00 -28.54 -14.94
CA TYR A 28 7.99 -27.46 -14.85
C TYR A 28 7.47 -26.11 -15.40
N PHE A 29 6.73 -26.13 -16.52
CA PHE A 29 6.17 -24.90 -17.12
C PHE A 29 5.07 -24.27 -16.26
N VAL A 30 4.24 -25.08 -15.60
CA VAL A 30 3.19 -24.59 -14.70
C VAL A 30 3.83 -23.95 -13.47
N TYR A 31 4.86 -24.59 -12.92
CA TYR A 31 5.65 -24.02 -11.82
C TYR A 31 6.32 -22.69 -12.21
N LEU A 32 6.87 -22.58 -13.42
CA LEU A 32 7.48 -21.34 -13.89
C LEU A 32 6.45 -20.21 -14.05
N ALA A 33 5.29 -20.52 -14.64
CA ALA A 33 4.22 -19.55 -14.86
C ALA A 33 3.65 -19.02 -13.53
N THR A 34 3.37 -19.91 -12.57
CA THR A 34 2.95 -19.49 -11.23
C THR A 34 4.06 -18.67 -10.59
N ARG A 35 5.32 -19.10 -10.62
CA ARG A 35 6.41 -18.32 -10.02
C ARG A 35 6.52 -16.90 -10.58
N PHE A 36 6.31 -16.72 -11.89
CA PHE A 36 6.27 -15.41 -12.52
C PHE A 36 5.12 -14.54 -11.99
N VAL A 37 3.90 -15.09 -11.94
CA VAL A 37 2.71 -14.38 -11.42
C VAL A 37 2.90 -14.00 -9.94
N SER A 38 3.40 -14.90 -9.11
CA SER A 38 3.67 -14.61 -7.70
C SER A 38 4.68 -13.46 -7.51
N SER A 39 5.72 -13.42 -8.36
CA SER A 39 6.76 -12.40 -8.27
C SER A 39 6.23 -11.02 -8.73
N GLY A 40 5.48 -10.99 -9.84
CA GLY A 40 4.83 -9.76 -10.31
C GLY A 40 3.82 -9.21 -9.31
N GLY A 41 3.04 -10.08 -8.66
CA GLY A 41 2.13 -9.72 -7.57
C GLY A 41 2.86 -9.12 -6.38
N ALA A 42 3.94 -9.76 -5.93
CA ALA A 42 4.77 -9.27 -4.82
C ALA A 42 5.38 -7.88 -5.10
N SER A 43 5.94 -7.67 -6.31
CA SER A 43 6.47 -6.36 -6.71
C SER A 43 5.39 -5.26 -6.72
N THR A 44 4.19 -5.59 -7.18
CA THR A 44 3.06 -4.65 -7.22
C THR A 44 2.64 -4.25 -5.80
N ILE A 45 2.53 -5.21 -4.89
CA ILE A 45 2.21 -4.97 -3.49
C ILE A 45 3.28 -4.07 -2.84
N PHE A 46 4.56 -4.34 -3.10
CA PHE A 46 5.67 -3.54 -2.57
C PHE A 46 5.61 -2.07 -3.01
N VAL A 47 5.36 -1.81 -4.31
CA VAL A 47 5.26 -0.45 -4.84
C VAL A 47 4.07 0.29 -4.23
N ILE A 48 2.89 -0.33 -4.19
CA ILE A 48 1.68 0.31 -3.65
C ILE A 48 1.86 0.62 -2.16
N THR A 49 2.43 -0.33 -1.40
CA THR A 49 2.71 -0.16 0.04
C THR A 49 3.68 0.97 0.30
N SER A 50 4.76 1.05 -0.48
CA SER A 50 5.75 2.13 -0.37
C SER A 50 5.09 3.49 -0.57
N ILE A 51 4.26 3.64 -1.62
CA ILE A 51 3.55 4.89 -1.90
C ILE A 51 2.60 5.24 -0.75
N LEU A 52 1.91 4.26 -0.18
CA LEU A 52 1.00 4.50 0.94
C LEU A 52 1.74 5.01 2.20
N ILE A 53 2.90 4.46 2.50
CA ILE A 53 3.75 4.96 3.61
C ILE A 53 4.18 6.40 3.33
N TYR A 54 4.57 6.71 2.08
CA TYR A 54 4.88 8.08 1.69
C TYR A 54 3.69 9.02 1.88
N GLU A 55 2.47 8.58 1.59
CA GLU A 55 1.24 9.36 1.71
C GLU A 55 0.83 9.60 3.17
N VAL A 56 0.97 8.61 4.04
CA VAL A 56 0.54 8.68 5.46
C VAL A 56 1.59 9.39 6.33
N THR A 57 2.87 9.19 6.05
CA THR A 57 3.95 9.66 6.94
C THR A 57 4.45 11.06 6.57
N PRO A 58 4.51 12.03 7.49
CA PRO A 58 5.06 13.37 7.25
C PRO A 58 6.56 13.32 6.91
N PHE A 59 7.04 14.28 6.10
CA PHE A 59 8.37 14.26 5.45
C PHE A 59 9.53 13.99 6.42
N LYS A 60 9.45 14.58 7.63
CA LYS A 60 10.45 14.43 8.69
C LYS A 60 10.73 12.98 9.11
N TYR A 61 9.74 12.09 9.03
CA TYR A 61 9.87 10.69 9.48
C TYR A 61 9.85 9.68 8.33
N GLN A 62 9.70 10.12 7.08
CA GLN A 62 9.55 9.23 5.93
C GLN A 62 10.70 8.23 5.79
N ALA A 63 11.95 8.69 5.93
CA ALA A 63 13.12 7.82 5.85
C ALA A 63 13.08 6.70 6.91
N SER A 64 12.74 7.02 8.15
CA SER A 64 12.65 6.03 9.23
C SER A 64 11.57 4.99 8.98
N TYR A 65 10.39 5.38 8.49
CA TYR A 65 9.30 4.44 8.18
C TYR A 65 9.62 3.53 6.99
N LEU A 66 10.34 4.04 5.98
CA LEU A 66 10.79 3.21 4.84
C LEU A 66 11.82 2.18 5.27
N VAL A 67 12.74 2.55 6.17
CA VAL A 67 13.68 1.59 6.77
C VAL A 67 12.92 0.54 7.57
N LEU A 68 11.90 0.94 8.34
CA LEU A 68 11.05 0.02 9.10
C LEU A 68 10.32 -0.98 8.17
N MET A 69 9.91 -0.55 6.98
CA MET A 69 9.29 -1.40 5.96
C MET A 69 10.23 -2.51 5.44
N ASN A 70 11.54 -2.35 5.54
CA ASN A 70 12.51 -3.35 5.09
C ASN A 70 12.80 -4.42 6.14
N ILE A 71 12.49 -4.19 7.42
CA ILE A 71 12.74 -5.16 8.50
C ILE A 71 12.07 -6.52 8.23
N PRO A 72 10.77 -6.58 7.85
CA PRO A 72 10.12 -7.86 7.53
C PRO A 72 10.83 -8.62 6.40
N PHE A 73 11.39 -7.91 5.43
CA PHE A 73 12.14 -8.53 4.33
C PHE A 73 13.41 -9.21 4.84
N VAL A 74 14.18 -8.54 5.70
CA VAL A 74 15.37 -9.12 6.33
C VAL A 74 15.01 -10.31 7.21
N CYS A 75 13.98 -10.18 8.05
CA CYS A 75 13.50 -11.27 8.90
C CYS A 75 13.09 -12.50 8.09
N THR A 76 12.37 -12.30 6.97
CA THR A 76 11.94 -13.39 6.09
C THR A 76 13.14 -14.12 5.48
N ASN A 77 14.15 -13.38 5.01
CA ASN A 77 15.37 -13.98 4.46
C ASN A 77 16.17 -14.77 5.52
N MET A 78 16.31 -14.23 6.73
CA MET A 78 16.94 -14.96 7.84
C MET A 78 16.19 -16.24 8.20
N PHE A 79 14.86 -16.20 8.20
CA PHE A 79 14.03 -17.37 8.48
C PHE A 79 14.17 -18.44 7.39
N ILE A 80 14.21 -18.04 6.11
CA ILE A 80 14.46 -18.96 4.99
C ILE A 80 15.82 -19.66 5.15
N LEU A 81 16.87 -18.90 5.47
CA LEU A 81 18.22 -19.47 5.70
C LEU A 81 18.22 -20.48 6.86
N ALA A 82 17.50 -20.20 7.94
CA ALA A 82 17.36 -21.12 9.06
C ALA A 82 16.60 -22.40 8.68
N MET A 83 15.53 -22.26 7.90
CA MET A 83 14.73 -23.40 7.40
C MET A 83 15.53 -24.31 6.46
N VAL A 84 16.34 -23.73 5.58
CA VAL A 84 17.26 -24.49 4.70
C VAL A 84 18.27 -25.28 5.51
N ARG A 85 18.74 -24.75 6.65
CA ARG A 85 19.66 -25.45 7.54
C ARG A 85 19.04 -26.62 8.31
N LEU A 86 17.73 -26.62 8.43
CA LEU A 86 16.95 -27.61 9.18
C LEU A 86 16.26 -28.62 8.24
N ASP A 87 16.61 -28.62 6.95
CA ASP A 87 16.05 -29.50 5.89
C ASP A 87 14.51 -29.59 5.92
N LEU A 88 13.83 -28.46 6.21
CA LEU A 88 12.37 -28.46 6.24
C LEU A 88 11.78 -28.67 4.85
N PRO A 89 10.58 -29.27 4.77
CA PRO A 89 9.82 -29.36 3.53
C PRO A 89 9.64 -27.99 2.90
N TRP A 90 9.84 -27.91 1.58
CA TRP A 90 9.72 -26.68 0.79
C TRP A 90 8.35 -25.99 0.90
N PHE A 91 7.31 -26.72 1.29
CA PHE A 91 5.99 -26.18 1.58
C PHE A 91 6.01 -25.14 2.73
N TRP A 92 6.78 -25.41 3.78
CA TRP A 92 6.91 -24.48 4.91
C TRP A 92 7.59 -23.18 4.51
N LEU A 93 8.53 -23.23 3.56
CA LEU A 93 9.16 -22.02 3.00
C LEU A 93 8.13 -21.10 2.33
N GLN A 94 7.16 -21.66 1.60
CA GLN A 94 6.12 -20.85 0.96
C GLN A 94 5.16 -20.23 1.98
N THR A 95 4.77 -20.99 3.01
CA THR A 95 3.89 -20.50 4.08
C THR A 95 4.52 -19.35 4.86
N VAL A 96 5.82 -19.44 5.14
CA VAL A 96 6.59 -18.40 5.83
C VAL A 96 6.66 -17.12 5.00
N VAL A 97 6.78 -17.22 3.68
CA VAL A 97 6.83 -16.05 2.80
C VAL A 97 5.45 -15.38 2.66
N LEU A 98 4.39 -16.19 2.67
CA LEU A 98 3.00 -15.71 2.62
C LEU A 98 2.55 -15.03 3.91
N SER A 99 2.96 -15.55 5.07
CA SER A 99 2.54 -15.06 6.39
C SER A 99 2.77 -13.55 6.62
N PRO A 100 4.00 -12.99 6.49
CA PRO A 100 4.24 -11.57 6.71
C PRO A 100 3.55 -10.71 5.64
N THR A 101 3.40 -11.24 4.41
CA THR A 101 2.71 -10.54 3.32
C THR A 101 1.23 -10.37 3.64
N LEU A 102 0.57 -11.44 4.11
CA LEU A 102 -0.83 -11.41 4.53
C LEU A 102 -1.06 -10.55 5.79
N LEU A 103 -0.13 -10.61 6.75
CA LEU A 103 -0.21 -9.84 7.98
C LEU A 103 -0.07 -8.34 7.73
N LEU A 104 0.90 -7.92 6.91
CA LEU A 104 1.02 -6.51 6.49
C LEU A 104 -0.26 -6.06 5.77
N LEU A 105 -0.77 -6.88 4.85
CA LEU A 105 -1.89 -6.51 3.99
C LEU A 105 -3.22 -6.40 4.73
N SER A 106 -3.47 -7.28 5.70
CA SER A 106 -4.62 -7.18 6.59
C SER A 106 -4.54 -5.92 7.45
N ALA A 107 -3.37 -5.59 7.99
CA ALA A 107 -3.14 -4.33 8.72
C ALA A 107 -3.35 -3.10 7.80
N PHE A 108 -2.93 -3.17 6.53
CA PHE A 108 -3.12 -2.11 5.55
C PHE A 108 -4.57 -1.94 5.10
N SER A 109 -5.38 -3.00 5.09
CA SER A 109 -6.82 -2.90 4.78
C SER A 109 -7.60 -2.14 5.86
N VAL A 110 -7.06 -2.05 7.08
CA VAL A 110 -7.61 -1.26 8.18
C VAL A 110 -7.24 0.22 8.06
N ILE A 111 -6.10 0.54 7.45
CA ILE A 111 -5.73 1.90 7.07
C ILE A 111 -6.64 2.32 5.92
N SER A 112 -7.47 3.33 6.18
CA SER A 112 -8.48 3.82 5.25
C SER A 112 -7.85 4.22 3.90
N GLU A 113 -8.61 4.07 2.82
CA GLU A 113 -8.18 4.40 1.45
C GLU A 113 -7.34 5.68 1.37
N SER A 114 -6.34 5.68 0.49
CA SER A 114 -5.49 6.84 0.21
C SER A 114 -6.32 8.11 0.08
N ALA A 115 -6.21 9.01 1.07
CA ALA A 115 -6.87 10.31 1.06
C ALA A 115 -6.46 11.13 -0.18
N LEU A 116 -5.23 10.92 -0.67
CA LEU A 116 -4.67 11.60 -1.84
C LEU A 116 -5.33 11.16 -3.15
N TRP A 117 -5.65 9.87 -3.29
CA TRP A 117 -6.36 9.35 -4.46
C TRP A 117 -7.79 9.91 -4.56
N LEU A 118 -8.50 9.99 -3.42
CA LEU A 118 -9.84 10.58 -3.35
C LEU A 118 -9.84 12.08 -3.71
N ILE A 119 -8.81 12.82 -3.30
CA ILE A 119 -8.62 14.23 -3.68
C ILE A 119 -8.38 14.37 -5.18
N THR A 120 -7.54 13.50 -5.77
CA THR A 120 -7.20 13.55 -7.20
C THR A 120 -8.41 13.23 -8.08
N MET A 121 -9.31 12.36 -7.61
CA MET A 121 -10.57 12.02 -8.29
C MET A 121 -11.69 13.05 -8.05
N SER A 122 -11.39 14.19 -7.38
CA SER A 122 -12.38 15.21 -7.00
C SER A 122 -13.55 14.67 -6.16
N ARG A 123 -13.37 13.52 -5.49
CA ARG A 123 -14.39 12.89 -4.63
C ARG A 123 -14.30 13.40 -3.20
N PHE A 124 -14.45 14.71 -3.03
CA PHE A 124 -14.25 15.39 -1.74
C PHE A 124 -15.16 14.90 -0.60
N ARG A 125 -16.35 14.38 -0.93
CA ARG A 125 -17.28 13.84 0.07
C ARG A 125 -16.75 12.56 0.74
N GLU A 126 -16.16 11.67 -0.05
CA GLU A 126 -15.53 10.44 0.44
C GLU A 126 -14.23 10.76 1.20
N THR A 127 -13.46 11.75 0.72
CA THR A 127 -12.28 12.25 1.43
C THR A 127 -12.61 12.75 2.85
N GLU A 128 -13.71 13.50 3.01
CA GLU A 128 -14.13 13.97 4.33
C GLU A 128 -14.51 12.82 5.27
N GLU A 129 -15.17 11.78 4.79
CA GLU A 129 -15.52 10.61 5.61
C GLU A 129 -14.29 9.82 6.05
N VAL A 130 -13.33 9.61 5.14
CA VAL A 130 -12.05 8.96 5.43
C VAL A 130 -11.23 9.80 6.42
N MET A 131 -11.12 11.12 6.23
CA MET A 131 -10.42 12.00 7.17
C MET A 131 -11.11 12.06 8.54
N LYS A 132 -12.45 11.98 8.61
CA LYS A 132 -13.15 11.89 9.90
C LYS A 132 -12.81 10.60 10.65
N ARG A 133 -12.73 9.46 9.94
CA ARG A 133 -12.31 8.18 10.55
C ARG A 133 -10.85 8.24 11.01
N ALA A 134 -9.95 8.74 10.16
CA ALA A 134 -8.53 8.90 10.50
C ALA A 134 -8.32 9.88 11.67
N ALA A 135 -9.07 10.99 11.72
CA ALA A 135 -9.03 11.94 12.83
C ALA A 135 -9.51 11.34 14.15
N LYS A 136 -10.53 10.47 14.11
CA LYS A 136 -11.01 9.74 15.29
C LYS A 136 -9.97 8.75 15.83
N VAL A 137 -9.23 8.08 14.95
CA VAL A 137 -8.14 7.15 15.33
C VAL A 137 -6.92 7.91 15.84
N ASN A 138 -6.56 9.03 15.21
CA ASN A 138 -5.40 9.85 15.57
C ASN A 138 -5.68 10.88 16.68
N GLY A 139 -6.91 10.96 17.20
CA GLY A 139 -7.31 11.92 18.24
C GLY A 139 -7.25 13.40 17.81
N VAL A 140 -7.25 13.67 16.51
CA VAL A 140 -7.13 15.03 15.96
C VAL A 140 -8.51 15.68 15.89
N LYS A 141 -8.60 16.98 16.25
CA LYS A 141 -9.86 17.74 16.18
C LYS A 141 -10.45 17.70 14.75
N LEU A 142 -11.70 17.25 14.65
CA LEU A 142 -12.43 17.06 13.39
C LEU A 142 -12.48 18.34 12.53
N GLU A 143 -12.50 19.51 13.18
CA GLU A 143 -12.57 20.82 12.53
C GLU A 143 -11.30 21.13 11.71
N ALA A 144 -10.11 20.76 12.21
CA ALA A 144 -8.85 20.97 11.50
C ALA A 144 -8.76 20.09 10.24
N ALA A 145 -9.29 18.87 10.31
CA ALA A 145 -9.39 17.96 9.17
C ALA A 145 -10.37 18.48 8.10
N GLN A 146 -11.52 19.04 8.49
CA GLN A 146 -12.45 19.64 7.53
C GLN A 146 -11.93 20.94 6.93
N GLN A 147 -11.20 21.75 7.69
CA GLN A 147 -10.64 23.01 7.21
C GLN A 147 -9.52 22.80 6.17
N SER A 148 -8.70 21.77 6.34
CA SER A 148 -7.66 21.41 5.36
C SER A 148 -8.25 20.92 4.03
N VAL A 149 -9.32 20.11 4.06
CA VAL A 149 -10.04 19.70 2.83
C VAL A 149 -10.67 20.90 2.12
N ARG A 150 -11.27 21.84 2.87
CA ARG A 150 -11.86 23.05 2.30
C ARG A 150 -10.81 23.95 1.63
N ARG A 151 -9.62 24.10 2.22
CA ARG A 151 -8.49 24.84 1.63
C ARG A 151 -7.99 24.19 0.34
N LEU A 152 -7.86 22.86 0.32
CA LEU A 152 -7.50 22.11 -0.89
C LEU A 152 -8.54 22.30 -2.00
N ARG A 153 -9.83 22.25 -1.66
CA ARG A 153 -10.92 22.46 -2.62
C ARG A 153 -10.90 23.87 -3.23
N SER A 154 -10.63 24.91 -2.45
CA SER A 154 -10.55 26.28 -2.97
C SER A 154 -9.32 26.49 -3.86
N GLN A 155 -8.17 25.88 -3.53
CA GLN A 155 -6.97 25.92 -4.37
C GLN A 155 -7.15 25.21 -5.71
N LEU A 156 -7.86 24.08 -5.72
CA LEU A 156 -8.12 23.30 -6.94
C LEU A 156 -9.11 24.02 -7.88
N LYS A 157 -10.15 24.66 -7.33
CA LYS A 157 -11.14 25.43 -8.10
C LYS A 157 -10.53 26.65 -8.81
N GLY A 158 -9.43 27.20 -8.30
CA GLY A 158 -8.69 28.28 -8.95
C GLY A 158 -7.75 27.83 -10.08
N ARG A 159 -7.57 26.52 -10.29
CA ARG A 159 -6.55 25.92 -11.19
C ARG A 159 -7.11 24.97 -12.24
N GLU A 160 -8.44 24.92 -12.42
CA GLU A 160 -9.16 24.01 -13.35
C GLU A 160 -8.81 24.16 -14.86
N GLY A 161 -7.89 25.04 -15.26
CA GLY A 161 -7.51 25.27 -16.66
C GLY A 161 -6.39 24.39 -17.23
N SER A 162 -5.70 23.55 -16.43
CA SER A 162 -4.57 22.77 -16.95
C SER A 162 -4.39 21.44 -16.19
N HIS A 163 -4.74 20.33 -16.84
CA HIS A 163 -4.69 18.97 -16.29
C HIS A 163 -3.30 18.59 -15.71
N THR A 164 -2.22 19.18 -16.23
CA THR A 164 -0.84 18.96 -15.75
C THR A 164 -0.52 19.75 -14.47
N ALA A 165 -1.15 20.91 -14.27
CA ALA A 165 -0.92 21.78 -13.11
C ALA A 165 -1.59 21.26 -11.83
N VAL A 166 -2.66 20.48 -11.97
CA VAL A 166 -3.39 19.88 -10.84
C VAL A 166 -2.54 18.81 -10.13
N SER A 167 -1.85 17.94 -10.88
CA SER A 167 -0.95 16.94 -10.28
C SER A 167 0.22 17.57 -9.53
N THR A 168 0.85 18.60 -10.09
CA THR A 168 1.96 19.30 -9.43
C THR A 168 1.49 20.11 -8.22
N ALA A 169 0.31 20.72 -8.29
CA ALA A 169 -0.26 21.46 -7.17
C ALA A 169 -0.70 20.54 -6.01
N ILE A 170 -1.17 19.32 -6.27
CA ILE A 170 -1.47 18.33 -5.22
C ILE A 170 -0.17 17.89 -4.52
N VAL A 171 0.91 17.66 -5.26
CA VAL A 171 2.23 17.30 -4.69
C VAL A 171 2.82 18.44 -3.87
N VAL A 172 2.74 19.68 -4.38
CA VAL A 172 3.27 20.87 -3.68
C VAL A 172 2.43 21.25 -2.46
N SER A 173 1.10 21.18 -2.55
CA SER A 173 0.21 21.51 -1.43
C SER A 173 0.19 20.42 -0.35
N ALA A 174 0.44 19.15 -0.70
CA ALA A 174 0.70 18.09 0.28
C ALA A 174 2.06 18.25 0.98
N GLY A 175 3.04 18.87 0.31
CA GLY A 175 4.29 19.32 0.93
C GLY A 175 4.08 20.46 1.93
N GLN A 176 3.22 21.43 1.60
CA GLN A 176 2.96 22.60 2.46
C GLN A 176 2.01 22.35 3.64
N LEU A 177 1.13 21.34 3.59
CA LEU A 177 0.30 20.94 4.74
C LEU A 177 1.07 20.07 5.75
N ARG A 178 2.37 19.83 5.53
CA ARG A 178 3.25 18.95 6.32
C ARG A 178 4.31 19.68 7.15
N GLU A 179 4.37 21.01 7.05
CA GLU A 179 5.09 21.88 8.00
C GLU A 179 4.12 22.44 9.04
#